data_AF-A0A9W8MVV6-F1
#
_entry.id   AF-A0A9W8MVV6-F1
#
_cell.length_a   1.000
_cell.length_b   1.000
_cell.length_c   1.000
_cell.angle_alpha   90.00
_cell.angle_beta   90.00
_cell.angle_gamma   90.00
#
_symmetry.space_group_name_H-M   'P 1'
#
loop_
_entity.id
_entity.type
_entity.pdbx_description
1 polymer ?
#
loop_
_entity_poly.entity_id
_entity_poly.type
_entity_poly.pdbx_seq_one_letter_code
_entity_poly.pdbx_strand_id
1 'polypeptide(L)'
;MDVVLKVYTWKFFPNIESLPGFTSSPKTSSGPNSTEQLLAWTESSAYKNMSSLQGEMVPIFYGAYLVKTTEEDDAHFAVALSHIGGVSFLERCNALGSNTTNDLRWYPVALWLLKGVYTLHQSGVRDLDVRNDNLRIVQTPDGSTECMMFLDFAFSSPSSFENRAQAEAHTVDVAIAHDSQEICALIHKANGWATPEEESRSWSFVQWVRDEFGEETWVKEWASDLLEMLKPRERNKGPRRKRGP
;
A
#
# COMPACT_ATOMS: atom_id res chain seq x y z
N MET A 1 -11.42 -17.92 -16.25
CA MET A 1 -10.64 -17.14 -15.27
C MET A 1 -9.24 -17.09 -15.81
N ASP A 2 -8.75 -15.91 -16.15
CA ASP A 2 -7.43 -15.78 -16.78
C ASP A 2 -6.35 -15.84 -15.70
N VAL A 3 -5.20 -16.44 -16.04
CA VAL A 3 -4.06 -16.60 -15.14
C VAL A 3 -2.92 -15.72 -15.64
N VAL A 4 -2.32 -14.95 -14.72
CA VAL A 4 -1.11 -14.16 -14.98
C VAL A 4 0.08 -14.87 -14.38
N LEU A 5 1.18 -14.89 -15.13
CA LEU A 5 2.46 -15.37 -14.67
C LEU A 5 3.40 -14.19 -14.46
N LYS A 6 3.70 -13.85 -13.21
CA LYS A 6 4.69 -12.83 -12.87
C LYS A 6 6.06 -13.47 -12.88
N VAL A 7 6.87 -13.15 -13.90
CA VAL A 7 8.22 -13.71 -14.10
C VAL A 7 9.26 -12.75 -13.55
N TYR A 8 10.18 -13.27 -12.74
CA TYR A 8 11.31 -12.53 -12.20
C TYR A 8 12.54 -12.84 -13.08
N THR A 9 13.07 -11.83 -13.79
CA THR A 9 14.20 -12.00 -14.73
C THR A 9 15.38 -11.09 -14.40
N TRP A 10 16.60 -11.66 -14.41
CA TRP A 10 17.90 -11.09 -13.99
C TRP A 10 18.23 -9.66 -14.47
N LYS A 11 17.55 -9.16 -15.51
CA LYS A 11 17.87 -7.92 -16.24
C LYS A 11 17.11 -6.65 -15.82
N PHE A 12 16.15 -6.68 -14.88
CA PHE A 12 15.31 -5.51 -14.56
C PHE A 12 15.83 -4.55 -13.47
N PHE A 13 17.12 -4.60 -13.13
CA PHE A 13 17.75 -3.55 -12.30
C PHE A 13 18.80 -2.75 -13.10
N PRO A 14 18.44 -1.61 -13.70
CA PRO A 14 19.44 -0.65 -14.16
C PRO A 14 20.00 0.10 -12.95
N ASN A 15 21.32 -0.07 -12.73
CA ASN A 15 22.23 0.78 -11.94
C ASN A 15 22.36 0.50 -10.43
N ILE A 16 23.19 -0.50 -10.11
CA ILE A 16 23.96 -0.58 -8.85
C ILE A 16 25.14 0.40 -8.81
N GLU A 17 25.43 1.13 -9.89
CA GLU A 17 26.50 2.14 -9.91
C GLU A 17 25.97 3.46 -10.52
N SER A 18 26.16 4.57 -9.80
CA SER A 18 25.92 5.97 -10.18
C SER A 18 24.53 6.60 -9.93
N LEU A 19 24.29 7.06 -8.69
CA LEU A 19 23.59 8.34 -8.44
C LEU A 19 24.26 9.06 -7.25
N PRO A 20 25.05 10.12 -7.47
CA PRO A 20 25.64 10.89 -6.39
C PRO A 20 24.64 11.92 -5.88
N GLY A 21 24.42 11.91 -4.55
CA GLY A 21 23.90 13.05 -3.81
C GLY A 21 22.43 12.99 -3.43
N PHE A 22 22.13 12.36 -2.29
CA PHE A 22 21.31 12.99 -1.25
C PHE A 22 21.75 12.44 0.11
N THR A 23 22.25 13.34 0.95
CA THR A 23 22.88 13.08 2.24
C THR A 23 21.89 13.29 3.37
N SER A 24 21.47 12.21 4.04
CA SER A 24 21.32 12.14 5.50
C SER A 24 21.00 10.70 5.97
N SER A 25 22.09 10.02 6.26
CA SER A 25 22.42 8.89 7.15
C SER A 25 21.64 7.55 7.21
N PRO A 26 22.38 6.42 7.33
CA PRO A 26 21.88 5.07 7.06
C PRO A 26 21.86 4.12 8.30
N LYS A 27 21.22 2.96 8.11
CA LYS A 27 21.24 1.69 8.89
C LYS A 27 20.17 1.58 10.00
N THR A 28 19.43 0.46 10.08
CA THR A 28 19.98 -0.91 10.29
C THR A 28 19.39 -2.05 9.45
N SER A 29 20.29 -2.74 8.73
CA SER A 29 20.29 -4.16 8.28
C SER A 29 19.06 -4.70 7.53
N SER A 30 19.02 -4.74 6.20
CA SER A 30 19.89 -5.54 5.31
C SER A 30 19.93 -4.91 3.90
N GLY A 31 21.04 -5.09 3.16
CA GLY A 31 21.41 -4.28 2.00
C GLY A 31 20.48 -4.34 0.75
N PRO A 32 20.78 -3.55 -0.30
CA PRO A 32 19.96 -3.42 -1.52
C PRO A 32 20.05 -4.63 -2.48
N ASN A 33 20.25 -5.85 -1.97
CA ASN A 33 20.49 -7.05 -2.77
C ASN A 33 19.38 -8.10 -2.58
N SER A 34 18.12 -7.70 -2.74
CA SER A 34 17.04 -8.69 -2.83
C SER A 34 17.16 -9.43 -4.15
N THR A 35 17.62 -10.68 -4.12
CA THR A 35 17.66 -11.53 -5.31
C THR A 35 16.23 -11.80 -5.79
N GLU A 36 16.03 -12.04 -7.08
CA GLU A 36 14.72 -12.42 -7.64
C GLU A 36 14.10 -13.64 -6.97
N GLN A 37 14.94 -14.57 -6.55
CA GLN A 37 14.54 -15.71 -5.74
C GLN A 37 13.94 -15.27 -4.40
N LEU A 38 14.53 -14.26 -3.74
CA LEU A 38 14.00 -13.72 -2.49
C LEU A 38 12.67 -13.01 -2.74
N LEU A 39 12.54 -12.21 -3.79
CA LEU A 39 11.28 -11.53 -4.13
C LEU A 39 10.15 -12.52 -4.46
N ALA A 40 10.43 -13.54 -5.27
CA ALA A 40 9.48 -14.59 -5.59
C ALA A 40 9.09 -15.42 -4.36
N TRP A 41 10.04 -15.69 -3.46
CA TRP A 41 9.79 -16.37 -2.19
C TRP A 41 8.92 -15.53 -1.26
N THR A 42 9.26 -14.25 -1.10
CA THR A 42 8.52 -13.29 -0.28
C THR A 42 7.08 -13.18 -0.75
N GLU A 43 6.85 -12.96 -2.05
CA GLU A 43 5.51 -12.87 -2.60
C GLU A 43 4.72 -14.17 -2.39
N SER A 44 5.33 -15.33 -2.66
CA SER A 44 4.69 -16.64 -2.44
C SER A 44 4.32 -16.87 -0.98
N SER A 45 5.21 -16.47 -0.06
CA SER A 45 5.00 -16.56 1.39
C SER A 45 3.84 -15.66 1.84
N ALA A 46 3.79 -14.43 1.34
CA ALA A 46 2.70 -13.49 1.61
C ALA A 46 1.35 -14.07 1.17
N TYR A 47 1.24 -14.57 -0.07
CA TYR A 47 0.00 -15.19 -0.55
C TYR A 47 -0.43 -16.41 0.26
N LYS A 48 0.53 -17.20 0.76
CA LYS A 48 0.26 -18.33 1.64
C LYS A 48 -0.32 -17.86 2.98
N ASN A 49 0.25 -16.82 3.58
CA ASN A 49 -0.25 -16.24 4.83
C ASN A 49 -1.65 -15.65 4.66
N MET A 50 -1.95 -15.10 3.48
CA MET A 50 -3.24 -14.50 3.13
C MET A 50 -4.20 -15.48 2.46
N SER A 51 -4.05 -16.80 2.67
CA SER A 51 -4.86 -17.83 2.01
C SER A 51 -6.38 -17.63 2.15
N SER A 52 -6.84 -17.11 3.29
CA SER A 52 -8.26 -16.82 3.54
C SER A 52 -8.77 -15.56 2.83
N LEU A 53 -7.89 -14.71 2.28
CA LEU A 53 -8.24 -13.44 1.61
C LEU A 53 -8.21 -13.57 0.07
N GLN A 54 -7.75 -14.71 -0.45
CA GLN A 54 -7.58 -14.95 -1.87
C GLN A 54 -8.92 -14.96 -2.60
N GLY A 55 -9.02 -14.18 -3.67
CA GLY A 55 -10.24 -13.98 -4.47
C GLY A 55 -11.21 -12.95 -3.90
N GLU A 56 -10.94 -12.41 -2.70
CA GLU A 56 -11.74 -11.36 -2.07
C GLU A 56 -11.00 -10.01 -2.07
N MET A 57 -9.77 -10.02 -1.55
CA MET A 57 -8.93 -8.83 -1.41
C MET A 57 -7.54 -8.96 -2.02
N VAL A 58 -7.10 -10.19 -2.32
CA VAL A 58 -5.82 -10.45 -3.00
C VAL A 58 -6.04 -11.47 -4.12
N PRO A 59 -5.20 -11.49 -5.16
CA PRO A 59 -5.27 -12.51 -6.20
C PRO A 59 -5.25 -13.95 -5.65
N ILE A 60 -5.94 -14.86 -6.35
CA ILE A 60 -5.80 -16.30 -6.10
C ILE A 60 -4.40 -16.71 -6.50
N PHE A 61 -3.67 -17.35 -5.58
CA PHE A 61 -2.32 -17.85 -5.81
C PHE A 61 -2.36 -19.32 -6.21
N TYR A 62 -1.95 -19.60 -7.44
CA TYR A 62 -1.94 -20.95 -8.00
C TYR A 62 -0.63 -21.69 -7.73
N GLY A 63 0.44 -20.97 -7.42
CA GLY A 63 1.73 -21.54 -7.05
C GLY A 63 2.92 -20.77 -7.58
N ALA A 64 4.11 -21.21 -7.16
CA ALA A 64 5.39 -20.76 -7.67
C ALA A 64 6.00 -21.84 -8.55
N TYR A 65 6.60 -21.43 -9.66
CA TYR A 65 7.12 -22.31 -10.70
C TYR A 65 8.52 -21.88 -11.11
N LEU A 66 9.32 -22.85 -11.53
CA LEU A 66 10.55 -22.61 -12.26
C LEU A 66 10.24 -22.73 -13.75
N VAL A 67 10.46 -21.65 -14.50
CA VAL A 67 10.11 -21.55 -15.92
C VAL A 67 11.39 -21.39 -16.72
N LYS A 68 11.56 -22.20 -17.76
CA LYS A 68 12.67 -22.10 -18.69
C LYS A 68 12.17 -21.47 -19.98
N THR A 69 12.81 -20.41 -20.44
CA THR A 69 12.57 -19.90 -21.79
C THR A 69 13.34 -20.78 -22.78
N THR A 70 12.83 -20.94 -24.00
CA THR A 70 13.47 -21.81 -25.01
C THR A 70 14.73 -21.19 -25.62
N GLU A 71 15.01 -19.93 -25.32
CA GLU A 71 16.03 -19.11 -26.00
C GLU A 71 17.25 -18.80 -25.12
N GLU A 72 17.13 -18.87 -23.79
CA GLU A 72 18.23 -18.69 -22.84
C GLU A 72 18.25 -19.92 -21.92
N ASP A 73 19.42 -20.48 -21.58
CA ASP A 73 19.56 -21.61 -20.63
C ASP A 73 19.22 -21.21 -19.18
N ASP A 74 18.65 -20.03 -18.99
CA ASP A 74 18.33 -19.41 -17.72
C ASP A 74 16.94 -19.82 -17.24
N ALA A 75 16.89 -20.36 -16.03
CA ALA A 75 15.66 -20.71 -15.35
C ALA A 75 15.17 -19.53 -14.51
N HIS A 76 13.94 -19.10 -14.73
CA HIS A 76 13.31 -17.98 -14.04
C HIS A 76 12.32 -18.47 -12.98
N PHE A 77 12.24 -17.76 -11.87
CA PHE A 77 11.15 -17.95 -10.91
C PHE A 77 9.92 -17.21 -11.41
N ALA A 78 8.76 -17.85 -11.27
CA ALA A 78 7.50 -17.26 -11.63
C ALA A 78 6.41 -17.57 -10.61
N VAL A 79 5.55 -16.59 -10.34
CA VAL A 79 4.40 -16.71 -9.46
C VAL A 79 3.13 -16.63 -10.31
N ALA A 80 2.28 -17.66 -10.22
CA ALA A 80 1.03 -17.72 -10.97
C ALA A 80 -0.13 -17.23 -10.12
N LEU A 81 -0.87 -16.24 -10.64
CA LEU A 81 -1.94 -15.53 -9.94
C LEU A 81 -3.19 -15.42 -10.82
N SER A 82 -4.36 -15.26 -10.22
CA SER A 82 -5.56 -14.86 -10.97
C SER A 82 -5.36 -13.46 -11.56
N HIS A 83 -5.71 -13.29 -12.83
CA HIS A 83 -5.76 -11.97 -13.44
C HIS A 83 -6.79 -11.09 -12.73
N ILE A 84 -6.35 -9.92 -12.27
CA ILE A 84 -7.22 -8.91 -11.67
C ILE A 84 -7.39 -7.77 -12.67
N GLY A 85 -8.56 -7.76 -13.32
CA GLY A 85 -9.05 -6.59 -14.05
C GLY A 85 -9.63 -5.55 -13.09
N GLY A 86 -9.94 -4.35 -13.58
CA GLY A 86 -10.56 -3.30 -12.79
C GLY A 86 -10.02 -1.92 -13.12
N VAL A 87 -10.44 -0.94 -12.35
CA VAL A 87 -9.94 0.45 -12.43
C VAL A 87 -8.98 0.71 -11.27
N SER A 88 -8.04 1.63 -11.44
CA SER A 88 -7.13 1.98 -10.34
C SER A 88 -7.87 2.74 -9.22
N PHE A 89 -7.29 2.74 -8.02
CA PHE A 89 -7.85 3.44 -6.87
C PHE A 89 -8.12 4.92 -7.16
N LEU A 90 -7.14 5.64 -7.72
CA LEU A 90 -7.27 7.06 -8.01
C LEU A 90 -8.30 7.33 -9.11
N GLU A 91 -8.35 6.52 -10.16
CA GLU A 91 -9.38 6.64 -11.19
C GLU A 91 -10.79 6.47 -10.61
N ARG A 92 -10.98 5.47 -9.73
CA ARG A 92 -12.28 5.27 -9.08
C ARG A 92 -12.66 6.44 -8.18
N CYS A 93 -11.75 6.90 -7.34
CA CYS A 93 -11.99 8.07 -6.48
C CYS A 93 -12.36 9.31 -7.30
N ASN A 94 -11.63 9.58 -8.39
CA ASN A 94 -11.91 10.69 -9.29
C ASN A 94 -13.30 10.57 -9.94
N ALA A 95 -13.67 9.37 -10.40
CA ALA A 95 -15.01 9.11 -10.96
C ALA A 95 -16.15 9.31 -9.94
N LEU A 96 -15.86 9.13 -8.66
CA LEU A 96 -16.78 9.36 -7.53
C LEU A 96 -16.71 10.80 -6.99
N GLY A 97 -16.11 11.72 -7.74
CA GLY A 97 -16.11 13.14 -7.41
C GLY A 97 -15.07 13.54 -6.37
N SER A 98 -13.97 12.80 -6.20
CA SER A 98 -12.87 13.24 -5.33
C SER A 98 -12.17 14.54 -5.79
N ASN A 99 -12.57 15.13 -6.91
CA ASN A 99 -12.18 16.49 -7.32
C ASN A 99 -13.27 17.55 -7.06
N THR A 100 -14.41 17.15 -6.49
CA THR A 100 -15.59 17.99 -6.26
C THR A 100 -15.78 18.24 -4.76
N THR A 101 -15.87 19.51 -4.35
CA THR A 101 -15.73 19.97 -2.95
C THR A 101 -16.72 19.35 -1.95
N ASN A 102 -17.85 18.81 -2.39
CA ASN A 102 -18.89 18.24 -1.52
C ASN A 102 -19.25 16.79 -1.85
N ASP A 103 -18.50 16.13 -2.73
CA ASP A 103 -18.79 14.75 -3.09
C ASP A 103 -18.05 13.80 -2.15
N LEU A 104 -18.81 13.12 -1.31
CA LEU A 104 -18.30 12.19 -0.30
C LEU A 104 -18.33 10.73 -0.79
N ARG A 105 -18.77 10.48 -2.04
CA ARG A 105 -18.94 9.11 -2.56
C ARG A 105 -17.62 8.34 -2.68
N TRP A 106 -16.48 9.02 -2.69
CA TRP A 106 -15.16 8.38 -2.68
C TRP A 106 -14.71 7.93 -1.27
N TYR A 107 -15.35 8.39 -0.20
CA TYR A 107 -14.98 8.05 1.19
C TYR A 107 -15.02 6.53 1.45
N PRO A 108 -16.07 5.78 1.04
CA PRO A 108 -16.09 4.33 1.19
C PRO A 108 -14.90 3.63 0.50
N VAL A 109 -14.45 4.13 -0.66
CA VAL A 109 -13.30 3.56 -1.38
C VAL A 109 -11.99 3.82 -0.64
N ALA A 110 -11.82 5.02 -0.07
CA ALA A 110 -10.67 5.32 0.79
C ALA A 110 -10.71 4.53 2.11
N LEU A 111 -11.91 4.27 2.65
CA LEU A 111 -12.07 3.40 3.82
C LEU A 111 -11.66 1.94 3.51
N TRP A 112 -11.97 1.43 2.32
CA TRP A 112 -11.52 0.09 1.90
C TRP A 112 -10.01 -0.03 1.89
N LEU A 113 -9.28 1.04 1.54
CA LEU A 113 -7.82 1.06 1.64
C LEU A 113 -7.36 0.87 3.08
N LEU A 114 -7.92 1.64 4.02
CA LEU A 114 -7.58 1.54 5.44
C LEU A 114 -7.89 0.16 6.01
N LYS A 115 -9.12 -0.33 5.80
CA LYS A 115 -9.55 -1.65 6.28
C LYS A 115 -8.74 -2.76 5.61
N GLY A 116 -8.44 -2.62 4.32
CA GLY A 116 -7.66 -3.58 3.56
C GLY A 116 -6.26 -3.76 4.13
N VAL A 117 -5.51 -2.66 4.30
CA VAL A 117 -4.16 -2.72 4.88
C VAL A 117 -4.18 -3.27 6.30
N TYR A 118 -5.14 -2.86 7.13
CA TYR A 118 -5.30 -3.44 8.47
C TYR A 118 -5.49 -4.97 8.42
N THR A 119 -6.37 -5.47 7.55
CA THR A 119 -6.62 -6.91 7.38
C THR A 119 -5.38 -7.67 6.89
N LEU A 120 -4.58 -7.07 5.99
CA LEU A 120 -3.31 -7.65 5.53
C LEU A 120 -2.28 -7.71 6.68
N HIS A 121 -2.20 -6.65 7.50
CA HIS A 121 -1.39 -6.64 8.72
C HIS A 121 -1.80 -7.73 9.72
N GLN A 122 -3.11 -7.94 9.91
CA GLN A 122 -3.64 -9.02 10.76
C GLN A 122 -3.30 -10.41 10.22
N SER A 123 -3.16 -10.55 8.91
CA SER A 123 -2.68 -11.77 8.25
C SER A 123 -1.16 -11.94 8.31
N GLY A 124 -0.46 -10.98 8.94
CA GLY A 124 0.97 -11.01 9.14
C GLY A 124 1.80 -10.63 7.92
N VAL A 125 1.25 -9.81 7.03
CA VAL A 125 1.96 -9.24 5.87
C VAL A 125 2.02 -7.72 6.04
N ARG A 126 3.20 -7.12 5.86
CA ARG A 126 3.46 -5.67 6.01
C ARG A 126 4.37 -5.19 4.88
N ASP A 127 4.65 -3.89 4.80
CA ASP A 127 5.50 -3.29 3.75
C ASP A 127 4.93 -3.57 2.35
N LEU A 128 3.68 -3.13 2.17
CA LEU A 128 2.75 -3.61 1.14
C LEU A 128 2.88 -2.92 -0.22
N ASP A 129 3.86 -2.02 -0.41
CA ASP A 129 4.02 -1.16 -1.60
C ASP A 129 2.68 -0.54 -2.02
N VAL A 130 2.11 0.29 -1.14
CA VAL A 130 0.76 0.86 -1.25
C VAL A 130 0.77 2.04 -2.23
N ARG A 131 0.84 1.70 -3.52
CA ARG A 131 0.76 2.64 -4.64
C ARG A 131 -0.45 2.36 -5.53
N ASN A 132 -0.87 3.37 -6.30
CA ASN A 132 -2.03 3.26 -7.20
C ASN A 132 -1.92 2.07 -8.18
N ASP A 133 -0.71 1.76 -8.63
CA ASP A 133 -0.47 0.69 -9.60
C ASP A 133 -0.74 -0.70 -9.03
N ASN A 134 -0.63 -0.86 -7.71
CA ASN A 134 -0.81 -2.11 -6.98
C ASN A 134 -2.23 -2.24 -6.37
N LEU A 135 -3.12 -1.29 -6.65
CA LEU A 135 -4.49 -1.29 -6.14
C LEU A 135 -5.50 -1.31 -7.29
N ARG A 136 -6.46 -2.24 -7.24
CA ARG A 136 -7.55 -2.31 -8.22
C ARG A 136 -8.89 -2.32 -7.52
N ILE A 137 -9.83 -1.55 -8.03
CA ILE A 137 -11.24 -1.66 -7.68
C ILE A 137 -11.90 -2.57 -8.71
N VAL A 138 -12.46 -3.66 -8.22
CA VAL A 138 -13.05 -4.73 -9.03
C VAL A 138 -14.52 -4.83 -8.69
N GLN A 139 -15.33 -4.96 -9.72
CA GLN A 139 -16.75 -5.22 -9.56
C GLN A 139 -16.98 -6.74 -9.52
N THR A 140 -17.86 -7.20 -8.64
CA THR A 140 -18.26 -8.61 -8.58
C THR A 140 -18.88 -9.05 -9.90
N PRO A 141 -18.84 -10.36 -10.24
CA PRO A 141 -19.35 -10.85 -11.53
C PRO A 141 -20.83 -10.54 -11.79
N ASP A 142 -21.63 -10.40 -10.74
CA ASP A 142 -23.05 -10.03 -10.80
C ASP A 142 -23.28 -8.51 -10.93
N GLY A 143 -22.21 -7.70 -10.88
CA GLY A 143 -22.26 -6.25 -10.96
C GLY A 143 -22.74 -5.57 -9.68
N SER A 144 -23.01 -6.29 -8.59
CA SER A 144 -23.72 -5.72 -7.43
C SER A 144 -22.80 -4.98 -6.46
N THR A 145 -21.54 -5.40 -6.36
CA THR A 145 -20.63 -4.96 -5.31
C THR A 145 -19.26 -4.66 -5.89
N GLU A 146 -18.55 -3.69 -5.31
CA GLU A 146 -17.14 -3.44 -5.62
C GLU A 146 -16.28 -3.85 -4.43
N CYS A 147 -15.08 -4.35 -4.71
CA CYS A 147 -14.06 -4.63 -3.70
C CYS A 147 -12.70 -4.05 -4.14
N MET A 148 -11.80 -3.88 -3.17
CA MET A 148 -10.43 -3.48 -3.41
C MET A 148 -9.52 -4.71 -3.40
N MET A 149 -8.77 -4.88 -4.48
CA MET A 149 -7.74 -5.90 -4.62
C MET A 149 -6.36 -5.27 -4.46
N PHE A 150 -5.56 -5.86 -3.56
CA PHE A 150 -4.16 -5.53 -3.33
C PHE A 150 -3.28 -6.49 -4.14
N LEU A 151 -2.34 -5.93 -4.88
CA LEU A 151 -1.45 -6.63 -5.78
C LEU A 151 0.01 -6.43 -5.34
N ASP A 152 0.89 -7.27 -5.87
CA ASP A 152 2.35 -7.14 -5.74
C ASP A 152 2.88 -7.13 -4.30
N PHE A 153 3.19 -8.32 -3.79
CA PHE A 153 3.73 -8.50 -2.44
C PHE A 153 5.22 -8.85 -2.45
N ALA A 154 5.94 -8.56 -3.54
CA ALA A 154 7.34 -8.92 -3.71
C ALA A 154 8.27 -8.29 -2.65
N PHE A 155 7.91 -7.11 -2.16
CA PHE A 155 8.67 -6.39 -1.14
C PHE A 155 8.08 -6.52 0.27
N SER A 156 7.00 -7.29 0.42
CA SER A 156 6.34 -7.43 1.72
C SER A 156 7.22 -8.13 2.76
N SER A 157 6.98 -7.84 4.03
CA SER A 157 7.69 -8.45 5.15
C SER A 157 6.74 -9.29 5.99
N PRO A 158 7.08 -10.55 6.34
CA PRO A 158 6.28 -11.33 7.27
C PRO A 158 6.35 -10.72 8.68
N SER A 159 5.23 -10.69 9.39
CA SER A 159 5.16 -10.18 10.77
C SER A 159 5.77 -11.14 11.81
N SER A 160 5.92 -12.42 11.45
CA SER A 160 6.50 -13.44 12.32
C SER A 160 8.02 -13.41 12.25
N PHE A 161 8.66 -12.66 13.14
CA PHE A 161 10.05 -12.90 13.47
C PHE A 161 10.14 -14.07 14.46
N GLU A 162 11.08 -15.00 14.21
CA GLU A 162 11.27 -16.22 15.02
C GLU A 162 11.70 -15.92 16.47
N ASN A 163 12.07 -14.67 16.80
CA ASN A 163 12.30 -14.28 18.19
C ASN A 163 11.82 -12.86 18.55
N ARG A 164 11.53 -12.70 19.83
CA ARG A 164 11.06 -11.47 20.48
C ARG A 164 12.03 -10.28 20.37
N ALA A 165 13.34 -10.52 20.24
CA ALA A 165 14.33 -9.47 20.09
C ALA A 165 14.34 -8.84 18.67
N GLN A 166 13.95 -9.58 17.64
CA GLN A 166 13.72 -9.05 16.29
C GLN A 166 12.39 -8.29 16.17
N ALA A 167 11.37 -8.72 16.92
CA ALA A 167 10.10 -8.01 17.05
C ALA A 167 10.23 -6.69 17.83
N GLU A 168 11.07 -6.65 18.88
CA GLU A 168 11.30 -5.47 19.72
C GLU A 168 12.30 -4.47 19.09
N ALA A 169 13.12 -4.89 18.12
CA ALA A 169 14.10 -4.03 17.43
C ALA A 169 13.55 -3.45 16.12
N HIS A 170 12.68 -2.44 16.21
CA HIS A 170 12.47 -1.42 15.17
C HIS A 170 11.99 -1.82 13.77
N THR A 171 11.65 -3.08 13.46
CA THR A 171 11.25 -3.47 12.08
C THR A 171 9.74 -3.43 11.85
N VAL A 172 8.96 -3.88 12.84
CA VAL A 172 7.49 -3.93 12.78
C VAL A 172 6.88 -2.53 12.72
N ASP A 173 7.26 -1.67 13.65
CA ASP A 173 6.72 -0.32 13.74
C ASP A 173 7.15 0.54 12.54
N VAL A 174 8.33 0.28 11.99
CA VAL A 174 8.83 0.97 10.79
C VAL A 174 8.05 0.54 9.55
N ALA A 175 7.74 -0.74 9.37
CA ALA A 175 6.93 -1.21 8.25
C ALA A 175 5.50 -0.62 8.32
N ILE A 176 4.86 -0.66 9.49
CA ILE A 176 3.53 -0.06 9.69
C ILE A 176 3.57 1.45 9.44
N ALA A 177 4.61 2.14 9.89
CA ALA A 177 4.78 3.57 9.63
C ALA A 177 5.00 3.87 8.14
N HIS A 178 5.73 3.02 7.43
CA HIS A 178 5.91 3.12 5.99
C HIS A 178 4.58 2.96 5.25
N ASP A 179 3.85 1.88 5.50
CA ASP A 179 2.52 1.62 4.95
C ASP A 179 1.57 2.81 5.24
N SER A 180 1.62 3.35 6.47
CA SER A 180 0.82 4.51 6.87
C SER A 180 1.15 5.77 6.06
N GLN A 181 2.42 6.02 5.78
CA GLN A 181 2.85 7.15 4.95
C GLN A 181 2.35 7.02 3.50
N GLU A 182 2.44 5.82 2.93
CA GLU A 182 1.99 5.55 1.57
C GLU A 182 0.46 5.70 1.43
N ILE A 183 -0.30 5.15 2.39
CA ILE A 183 -1.75 5.34 2.48
C ILE A 183 -2.10 6.84 2.53
N CYS A 184 -1.44 7.59 3.43
CA CYS A 184 -1.70 9.02 3.58
C CYS A 184 -1.42 9.75 2.26
N ALA A 185 -0.27 9.48 1.64
CA ALA A 185 0.11 10.06 0.35
C ALA A 185 -0.94 9.75 -0.73
N LEU A 186 -1.45 8.52 -0.77
CA LEU A 186 -2.44 8.11 -1.75
C LEU A 186 -3.82 8.72 -1.52
N ILE A 187 -4.27 8.84 -0.27
CA ILE A 187 -5.51 9.56 0.09
C ILE A 187 -5.39 11.04 -0.27
N HIS A 188 -4.25 11.67 0.01
CA HIS A 188 -3.99 13.03 -0.47
C HIS A 188 -4.00 13.11 -2.00
N LYS A 189 -3.48 12.08 -2.72
CA LYS A 189 -3.54 12.00 -4.20
C LYS A 189 -4.97 11.94 -4.71
N ALA A 190 -5.82 11.14 -4.07
CA ALA A 190 -7.25 11.09 -4.37
C ALA A 190 -7.91 12.47 -4.19
N ASN A 191 -7.43 13.26 -3.22
CA ASN A 191 -7.94 14.61 -2.95
C ASN A 191 -7.44 15.73 -3.89
N GLY A 192 -6.48 15.45 -4.78
CA GLY A 192 -6.14 16.35 -5.89
C GLY A 192 -4.88 17.24 -5.77
N TRP A 193 -4.02 17.06 -4.75
CA TRP A 193 -2.75 17.79 -4.51
C TRP A 193 -2.62 19.19 -5.12
N ALA A 194 -2.83 20.25 -4.34
CA ALA A 194 -2.15 21.55 -4.41
C ALA A 194 -2.72 22.64 -3.48
N THR A 195 -3.93 22.51 -2.93
CA THR A 195 -4.60 23.66 -2.27
C THR A 195 -4.92 23.45 -0.79
N PRO A 196 -4.94 24.52 0.04
CA PRO A 196 -5.40 24.45 1.43
C PRO A 196 -6.84 23.93 1.59
N GLU A 197 -7.68 24.12 0.56
CA GLU A 197 -9.05 23.62 0.51
C GLU A 197 -9.08 22.08 0.39
N GLU A 198 -8.08 21.48 -0.24
CA GLU A 198 -7.94 20.02 -0.36
C GLU A 198 -7.37 19.38 0.91
N GLU A 199 -6.49 20.06 1.67
CA GLU A 199 -6.07 19.61 3.01
C GLU A 199 -7.27 19.53 3.97
N SER A 200 -8.20 20.51 3.90
CA SER A 200 -9.44 20.48 4.68
C SER A 200 -10.32 19.27 4.37
N ARG A 201 -10.23 18.72 3.15
CA ARG A 201 -11.05 17.58 2.72
C ARG A 201 -10.50 16.24 3.17
N SER A 202 -9.18 16.06 3.18
CA SER A 202 -8.56 14.90 3.86
C SER A 202 -8.98 14.87 5.33
N TRP A 203 -9.07 16.04 5.97
CA TRP A 203 -9.57 16.15 7.33
C TRP A 203 -11.05 15.79 7.48
N SER A 204 -11.90 16.23 6.55
CA SER A 204 -13.32 15.84 6.56
C SER A 204 -13.51 14.33 6.40
N PHE A 205 -12.66 13.65 5.62
CA PHE A 205 -12.64 12.19 5.57
C PHE A 205 -12.25 11.59 6.93
N VAL A 206 -11.19 12.10 7.57
CA VAL A 206 -10.79 11.65 8.91
C VAL A 206 -11.90 11.84 9.95
N GLN A 207 -12.57 12.99 9.94
CA GLN A 207 -13.69 13.26 10.84
C GLN A 207 -14.83 12.28 10.60
N TRP A 208 -15.21 12.05 9.35
CA TRP A 208 -16.23 11.06 9.00
C TRP A 208 -15.85 9.65 9.48
N VAL A 209 -14.59 9.23 9.32
CA VAL A 209 -14.13 7.93 9.84
C VAL A 209 -14.26 7.84 11.36
N ARG A 210 -13.90 8.91 12.08
CA ARG A 210 -13.99 8.95 13.54
C ARG A 210 -15.43 8.95 14.03
N ASP A 211 -16.30 9.71 13.37
CA ASP A 211 -17.69 9.85 13.77
C ASP A 211 -18.49 8.56 13.52
N GLU A 212 -18.26 7.90 12.38
CA GLU A 212 -19.01 6.68 12.00
C GLU A 212 -18.39 5.39 12.53
N PHE A 213 -17.07 5.31 12.64
CA PHE A 213 -16.34 4.07 12.96
C PHE A 213 -15.43 4.18 14.17
N GLY A 214 -15.46 5.28 14.92
CA GLY A 214 -14.56 5.53 16.06
C GLY A 214 -14.62 4.47 17.15
N GLU A 215 -15.71 3.70 17.23
CA GLU A 215 -15.85 2.61 18.19
C GLU A 215 -15.23 1.28 17.71
N GLU A 216 -14.94 1.13 16.41
CA GLU A 216 -14.35 -0.09 15.83
C GLU A 216 -12.88 -0.28 16.28
N THR A 217 -12.52 -1.51 16.61
CA THR A 217 -11.19 -1.87 17.14
C THR A 217 -10.04 -1.42 16.24
N TRP A 218 -10.18 -1.60 14.91
CA TRP A 218 -9.13 -1.18 13.96
C TRP A 218 -8.93 0.34 13.93
N VAL A 219 -9.96 1.15 14.26
CA VAL A 219 -9.81 2.60 14.36
C VAL A 219 -9.08 2.97 15.64
N LYS A 220 -9.51 2.40 16.77
CA LYS A 220 -8.94 2.69 18.09
C LYS A 220 -7.48 2.27 18.23
N GLU A 221 -7.14 1.09 17.73
CA GLU A 221 -5.85 0.44 18.01
C GLU A 221 -4.83 0.60 16.90
N TRP A 222 -5.27 0.82 15.65
CA TRP A 222 -4.37 0.84 14.50
C TRP A 222 -4.43 2.15 13.71
N ALA A 223 -5.62 2.64 13.38
CA ALA A 223 -5.75 3.80 12.49
C ALA A 223 -5.54 5.15 13.21
N SER A 224 -5.52 5.19 14.55
CA SER A 224 -5.45 6.47 15.29
C SER A 224 -4.29 7.35 14.85
N ASP A 225 -3.07 6.81 14.79
CA ASP A 225 -1.87 7.56 14.40
C ASP A 225 -1.89 7.95 12.92
N LEU A 226 -2.37 7.04 12.07
CA LEU A 226 -2.55 7.29 10.63
C LEU A 226 -3.55 8.43 10.38
N LEU A 227 -4.65 8.46 11.11
CA LEU A 227 -5.66 9.50 11.01
C LEU A 227 -5.14 10.87 11.50
N GLU A 228 -4.24 10.89 12.49
CA GLU A 228 -3.54 12.12 12.89
C GLU A 228 -2.55 12.60 11.81
N MET A 229 -1.92 11.70 11.04
CA MET A 229 -1.03 12.09 9.92
C MET A 229 -1.78 12.79 8.77
N LEU A 230 -3.06 12.48 8.60
CA LEU A 230 -3.96 13.12 7.62
C LEU A 230 -4.48 14.49 8.08
N LYS A 231 -4.16 14.91 9.32
CA LYS A 231 -4.55 16.21 9.84
C LYS A 231 -3.83 17.34 9.08
N PRO A 232 -4.52 18.44 8.73
CA PRO A 232 -3.86 19.61 8.16
C PRO A 232 -2.77 20.07 9.10
N ARG A 233 -1.55 20.25 8.59
CA ARG A 233 -0.48 20.83 9.40
C ARG A 233 -0.92 22.21 9.81
N GLU A 234 -0.94 22.50 11.10
CA GLU A 234 -1.09 23.87 11.57
C GLU A 234 0.05 24.67 10.94
N ARG A 235 -0.27 25.44 9.89
CA ARG A 235 0.67 26.41 9.37
C ARG A 235 0.92 27.35 10.53
N ASN A 236 2.09 27.20 11.17
CA ASN A 236 2.63 28.18 12.09
C ASN A 236 2.42 29.53 11.42
N LYS A 237 1.42 30.29 11.89
CA LYS A 237 1.22 31.69 11.52
C LYS A 237 2.36 32.40 12.22
N GLY A 238 3.55 32.28 11.63
CA GLY A 238 4.71 33.04 12.02
C GLY A 238 4.25 34.50 12.11
N PRO A 239 4.51 35.18 13.24
CA PRO A 239 4.05 36.53 13.44
C PRO A 239 4.50 37.35 12.24
N ARG A 240 3.53 37.88 11.48
CA ARG A 240 3.81 38.89 10.47
C ARG A 240 4.56 40.00 11.21
N ARG A 241 5.88 40.08 11.01
CA ARG A 241 6.67 41.20 11.50
C ARG A 241 5.96 42.44 10.99
N LYS A 242 5.30 43.16 11.91
CA LYS A 242 4.83 44.52 11.65
C LYS A 242 6.07 45.27 11.21
N ARG A 243 6.18 45.60 9.93
CA ARG A 243 7.07 46.67 9.51
C ARG A 243 6.47 47.92 10.14
N GLY A 244 7.15 48.43 11.17
CA GLY A 244 6.86 49.72 11.76
C GLY A 244 7.07 50.84 10.73
N PRO A 245 6.57 52.04 11.04
CA PRO A 245 6.25 53.12 10.11
C PRO A 245 7.44 53.58 9.25
#